data_AF-A0A3N4KQR5-F1
#
_entry.id   AF-A0A3N4KQR5-F1
#
_cell.length_a   1.000
_cell.length_b   1.000
_cell.length_c   1.000
_cell.angle_alpha   90.00
_cell.angle_beta   90.00
_cell.angle_gamma   90.00
#
_symmetry.space_group_name_H-M   'P 1'
#
loop_
_entity.id
_entity.type
_entity.pdbx_description
1 polymer ?
#
loop_
_entity_poly.entity_id
_entity_poly.type
_entity_poly.pdbx_seq_one_letter_code
_entity_poly.pdbx_strand_id
1 'polypeptide(L)'
;MFSLSRFGIGQFTKPVLLFSLILLTISTVFTTFILCGTTSPALRKFYLISFSYNDSKTTTEVLNGLEKLDGLLSSSKNDSATFSLIRVGYRGLCVDHSEGWDCARTSADLERVAGDLGGDPLDLMAIADIYRSRISFSLPVWVAVIAMAVGWLGVAVNCIPGIPIPAWTKKVAAVGCSLGTLALMGTMVLQQVTSGAVSTLVQKMGINTVEAKIGGANVGFGWAAFALSLLATIAICAIVFAEWGIATAQAKALEKGDYLVGKATGGKVGMSDFATSDPENGPQKPAGTQPSLGTSTLRSQLGEKALDYGKQAALGAFQNRMKR
;
A
#
# COMPACT_ATOMS: atom_id res chain seq x y z
N MET A 1 -30.65 19.58 -12.49
CA MET A 1 -29.33 19.96 -13.06
C MET A 1 -28.46 18.71 -13.25
N PHE A 2 -28.45 18.13 -14.46
CA PHE A 2 -27.50 17.06 -14.82
C PHE A 2 -26.20 17.73 -15.30
N SER A 3 -25.14 17.60 -14.51
CA SER A 3 -23.85 18.22 -14.78
C SER A 3 -23.17 17.54 -15.98
N LEU A 4 -23.07 18.26 -17.10
CA LEU A 4 -22.35 17.85 -18.32
C LEU A 4 -20.84 17.60 -18.10
N SER A 5 -20.30 17.90 -16.91
CA SER A 5 -18.88 17.72 -16.58
C SER A 5 -18.43 16.27 -16.42
N ARG A 6 -19.35 15.28 -16.39
CA ARG A 6 -18.98 13.86 -16.22
C ARG A 6 -18.41 13.16 -17.46
N PHE A 7 -18.56 13.73 -18.66
CA PHE A 7 -18.29 12.99 -19.90
C PHE A 7 -16.83 13.07 -20.42
N GLY A 8 -16.03 14.06 -20.01
CA GLY A 8 -14.71 14.29 -20.62
C GLY A 8 -13.52 13.55 -19.98
N ILE A 9 -13.53 13.37 -18.64
CA ILE A 9 -12.37 12.84 -17.90
C ILE A 9 -12.59 11.40 -17.43
N GLY A 10 -13.86 10.97 -17.33
CA GLY A 10 -14.22 9.65 -16.80
C GLY A 10 -13.82 8.45 -17.66
N GLN A 11 -13.44 8.67 -18.92
CA GLN A 11 -12.98 7.59 -19.82
C GLN A 11 -11.51 7.23 -19.57
N PHE A 12 -10.66 8.22 -19.24
CA PHE A 12 -9.23 7.99 -19.03
C PHE A 12 -8.85 7.60 -17.59
N THR A 13 -9.66 7.98 -16.59
CA THR A 13 -9.35 7.66 -15.18
C THR A 13 -9.65 6.21 -14.81
N LYS A 14 -10.69 5.61 -15.41
CA LYS A 14 -11.07 4.21 -15.16
C LYS A 14 -9.96 3.19 -15.43
N PRO A 15 -9.27 3.17 -16.59
CA PRO A 15 -8.20 2.20 -16.82
C PRO A 15 -7.04 2.38 -15.83
N VAL A 16 -6.73 3.61 -15.43
CA VAL A 16 -5.66 3.90 -14.47
C VAL A 16 -6.04 3.42 -13.06
N LEU A 17 -7.31 3.60 -12.65
CA LEU A 17 -7.80 3.07 -11.36
C LEU A 17 -7.81 1.55 -11.33
N LEU A 18 -8.25 0.89 -12.42
CA LEU A 18 -8.19 -0.57 -12.54
C LEU A 18 -6.75 -1.10 -12.50
N PHE A 19 -5.84 -0.45 -13.22
CA PHE A 19 -4.43 -0.79 -13.19
C PHE A 19 -3.85 -0.66 -11.77
N SER A 20 -4.15 0.45 -11.09
CA SER A 20 -3.72 0.68 -9.70
C SER A 20 -4.31 -0.35 -8.75
N LEU A 21 -5.57 -0.75 -8.93
CA LEU A 21 -6.22 -1.79 -8.14
C LEU A 21 -5.51 -3.14 -8.27
N ILE A 22 -5.12 -3.53 -9.50
CA ILE A 22 -4.37 -4.76 -9.75
C ILE A 22 -3.00 -4.71 -9.05
N LEU A 23 -2.27 -3.59 -9.18
CA LEU A 23 -0.97 -3.41 -8.51
C LEU A 23 -1.10 -3.50 -6.98
N LEU A 24 -2.11 -2.84 -6.39
CA LEU A 24 -2.39 -2.92 -4.95
C LEU A 24 -2.74 -4.34 -4.51
N THR A 25 -3.48 -5.09 -5.34
CA THR A 25 -3.84 -6.48 -5.06
C THR A 25 -2.60 -7.37 -5.03
N ILE A 26 -1.70 -7.25 -6.02
CA ILE A 26 -0.45 -8.01 -6.04
C ILE A 26 0.44 -7.63 -4.85
N SER A 27 0.57 -6.34 -4.57
CA SER A 27 1.35 -5.83 -3.43
C SER A 27 0.83 -6.38 -2.10
N THR A 28 -0.48 -6.32 -1.85
CA THR A 28 -1.10 -6.83 -0.61
C THR A 28 -0.95 -8.35 -0.46
N VAL A 29 -1.03 -9.11 -1.56
CA VAL A 29 -0.74 -10.55 -1.57
C VAL A 29 0.71 -10.81 -1.17
N PHE A 30 1.68 -10.08 -1.73
CA PHE A 30 3.09 -10.21 -1.33
C PHE A 30 3.32 -9.86 0.14
N THR A 31 2.74 -8.76 0.63
CA THR A 31 2.83 -8.40 2.06
C THR A 31 2.21 -9.48 2.95
N THR A 32 1.14 -10.13 2.51
CA THR A 32 0.50 -11.22 3.24
C THR A 32 1.38 -12.46 3.30
N PHE A 33 2.06 -12.82 2.20
CA PHE A 33 3.03 -13.93 2.20
C PHE A 33 4.19 -13.68 3.15
N ILE A 34 4.71 -12.46 3.19
CA ILE A 34 5.75 -12.03 4.13
C ILE A 34 5.27 -12.21 5.58
N LEU A 35 4.05 -11.75 5.88
CA LEU A 35 3.48 -11.79 7.24
C LEU A 35 3.17 -13.24 7.69
N CYS A 36 2.69 -14.07 6.77
CA CYS A 36 2.39 -15.48 7.02
C CYS A 36 3.61 -16.41 6.90
N GLY A 37 4.80 -15.88 6.60
CA GLY A 37 6.02 -16.67 6.47
C GLY A 37 6.28 -17.56 7.68
N THR A 38 6.75 -18.80 7.45
CA THR A 38 7.04 -19.83 8.47
C THR A 38 5.86 -20.29 9.35
N THR A 39 4.61 -20.03 8.95
CA THR A 39 3.44 -20.61 9.63
C THR A 39 3.11 -22.03 9.16
N SER A 40 3.68 -22.46 8.04
CA SER A 40 3.52 -23.79 7.47
C SER A 40 4.79 -24.25 6.76
N PRO A 41 5.02 -25.57 6.62
CA PRO A 41 6.18 -26.10 5.92
C PRO A 41 6.29 -25.62 4.47
N ALA A 42 5.15 -25.40 3.79
CA ALA A 42 5.11 -24.87 2.42
C ALA A 42 5.67 -23.45 2.31
N LEU A 43 5.53 -22.64 3.36
CA LEU A 43 6.00 -21.25 3.42
C LEU A 43 7.38 -21.10 4.08
N ARG A 44 8.12 -22.19 4.27
CA ARG A 44 9.45 -22.19 4.93
C ARG A 44 10.51 -21.36 4.21
N LYS A 45 10.31 -21.04 2.93
CA LYS A 45 11.23 -20.19 2.14
C LYS A 45 11.08 -18.71 2.49
N PHE A 46 9.96 -18.32 3.09
CA PHE A 46 9.68 -16.95 3.53
C PHE A 46 10.02 -16.83 5.01
N TYR A 47 11.30 -16.62 5.31
CA TYR A 47 11.80 -16.39 6.66
C TYR A 47 12.55 -15.06 6.73
N LEU A 48 12.60 -14.44 7.91
CA LEU A 48 13.36 -13.21 8.15
C LEU A 48 14.82 -13.55 8.37
N ILE A 49 15.04 -14.46 9.31
CA ILE A 49 16.36 -14.91 9.75
C ILE A 49 16.32 -16.42 9.96
N SER A 50 17.41 -17.08 9.61
CA SER A 50 17.62 -18.48 9.90
C SER A 50 18.89 -18.64 10.73
N PHE A 51 18.80 -19.44 11.78
CA PHE A 51 19.92 -19.80 12.65
C PHE A 51 20.30 -21.24 12.36
N SER A 52 21.56 -21.45 11.98
CA SER A 52 22.14 -22.76 11.70
C SER A 52 23.37 -22.94 12.56
N TYR A 53 23.60 -24.14 13.06
CA TYR A 53 24.91 -24.51 13.59
C TYR A 53 25.89 -24.71 12.44
N ASN A 54 27.13 -24.25 12.61
CA ASN A 54 28.17 -24.41 11.60
C ASN A 54 29.07 -25.61 11.93
N ASP A 55 28.73 -26.78 11.40
CA ASP A 55 29.47 -28.04 11.65
C ASP A 55 30.96 -27.99 11.26
N SER A 56 31.36 -27.04 10.42
CA SER A 56 32.71 -26.97 9.85
C SER A 56 33.72 -26.11 10.64
N LYS A 57 33.28 -25.35 11.66
CA LYS A 57 34.16 -24.45 12.44
C LYS A 57 34.23 -24.76 13.93
N THR A 58 33.35 -25.62 14.43
CA THR A 58 33.26 -25.97 15.86
C THR A 58 34.45 -26.81 16.34
N THR A 59 35.20 -27.44 15.44
CA THR A 59 36.17 -28.49 15.78
C THR A 59 37.59 -28.01 16.12
N THR A 60 38.00 -26.78 15.83
CA THR A 60 39.42 -26.39 15.97
C THR A 60 39.73 -25.30 16.98
N GLU A 61 38.82 -24.37 17.28
CA GLU A 61 39.09 -23.30 18.27
C GLU A 61 38.32 -23.44 19.59
N VAL A 62 37.10 -23.98 19.54
CA VAL A 62 36.30 -24.24 20.76
C VAL A 62 36.87 -25.44 21.54
N LEU A 63 37.45 -26.43 20.83
CA LEU A 63 38.07 -27.62 21.43
C LEU A 63 39.26 -27.30 22.36
N ASN A 64 39.98 -26.20 22.14
CA ASN A 64 41.15 -25.85 22.98
C ASN A 64 40.78 -25.12 24.28
N GLY A 65 39.54 -24.62 24.43
CA GLY A 65 39.07 -23.93 25.63
C GLY A 65 38.03 -24.70 26.46
N LEU A 66 37.39 -25.72 25.87
CA LEU A 66 36.19 -26.38 26.42
C LEU A 66 36.26 -27.92 26.36
N GLU A 67 37.43 -28.52 26.61
CA GLU A 67 37.62 -29.97 26.78
C GLU A 67 36.67 -30.62 27.82
N LYS A 68 36.05 -29.80 28.70
CA LYS A 68 35.05 -30.24 29.70
C LYS A 68 33.59 -30.18 29.23
N LEU A 69 33.28 -29.47 28.14
CA LEU A 69 31.93 -29.35 27.60
C LEU A 69 31.70 -30.30 26.43
N ASP A 70 32.77 -30.70 25.74
CA ASP A 70 32.74 -31.68 24.65
C ASP A 70 32.15 -33.03 25.09
N GLY A 71 32.36 -33.43 26.36
CA GLY A 71 31.71 -34.62 26.95
C GLY A 71 30.19 -34.50 27.15
N LEU A 72 29.66 -33.28 27.30
CA LEU A 72 28.21 -33.02 27.41
C LEU A 72 27.56 -32.88 26.03
N LEU A 73 28.22 -32.20 25.10
CA LEU A 73 27.79 -32.11 23.69
C LEU A 73 27.85 -33.47 22.98
N SER A 74 28.85 -34.30 23.29
CA SER A 74 28.98 -35.66 22.75
C SER A 74 28.02 -36.66 23.40
N SER A 75 27.68 -36.49 24.69
CA SER A 75 26.63 -37.32 25.34
C SER A 75 25.24 -37.00 24.81
N SER A 76 24.95 -35.73 24.48
CA SER A 76 23.66 -35.33 23.91
C SER A 76 23.50 -35.70 22.43
N LYS A 77 24.59 -36.03 21.73
CA LYS A 77 24.59 -36.42 20.31
C LYS A 77 24.14 -37.86 20.06
N ASN A 78 23.97 -38.65 21.13
CA ASN A 78 23.50 -40.03 21.07
C ASN A 78 21.96 -40.15 21.12
N ASP A 79 21.23 -39.08 21.43
CA ASP A 79 19.77 -39.06 21.30
C ASP A 79 19.37 -38.45 19.94
N SER A 80 18.47 -39.16 19.28
CA SER A 80 18.18 -39.19 17.83
C SER A 80 17.53 -37.93 17.22
N ALA A 81 17.66 -36.77 17.87
CA ALA A 81 16.99 -35.53 17.52
C ALA A 81 17.99 -34.44 17.07
N THR A 82 18.69 -34.68 15.95
CA THR A 82 19.71 -33.75 15.46
C THR A 82 19.08 -32.47 14.91
N PHE A 83 18.99 -31.46 15.76
CA PHE A 83 18.57 -30.11 15.43
C PHE A 83 19.59 -29.43 14.51
N SER A 84 19.17 -28.98 13.33
CA SER A 84 20.10 -28.43 12.32
C SER A 84 19.85 -26.95 11.98
N LEU A 85 18.58 -26.52 11.91
CA LEU A 85 18.23 -25.20 11.38
C LEU A 85 16.89 -24.70 11.94
N ILE A 86 16.87 -23.50 12.52
CA ILE A 86 15.63 -22.75 12.82
C ILE A 86 15.46 -21.63 11.82
N ARG A 87 14.21 -21.43 11.37
CA ARG A 87 13.78 -20.27 10.59
C ARG A 87 12.70 -19.50 11.35
N VAL A 88 12.88 -18.19 11.44
CA VAL A 88 11.97 -17.30 12.13
C VAL A 88 11.25 -16.40 11.12
N GLY A 89 9.92 -16.39 11.18
CA GLY A 89 9.06 -15.47 10.43
C GLY A 89 8.46 -14.39 11.33
N TYR A 90 7.60 -13.54 10.76
CA TYR A 90 6.86 -12.53 11.52
C TYR A 90 5.85 -13.16 12.52
N ARG A 91 5.24 -14.28 12.14
CA ARG A 91 4.13 -14.90 12.88
C ARG A 91 4.42 -16.31 13.40
N GLY A 92 5.47 -16.94 12.90
CA GLY A 92 5.79 -18.33 13.19
C GLY A 92 7.28 -18.59 13.27
N LEU A 93 7.57 -19.82 13.65
CA LEU A 93 8.89 -20.42 13.79
C LEU A 93 8.79 -21.78 13.10
N CYS A 94 9.77 -22.15 12.28
CA CYS A 94 9.89 -23.51 11.77
C CYS A 94 11.27 -24.05 12.13
N VAL A 95 11.32 -25.31 12.57
CA VAL A 95 12.54 -26.05 12.82
C VAL A 95 12.67 -27.16 11.78
N ASP A 96 13.91 -27.39 11.34
CA ASP A 96 14.29 -28.53 10.52
C ASP A 96 14.77 -29.66 11.44
N HIS A 97 14.09 -30.80 11.35
CA HIS A 97 14.40 -32.02 12.07
C HIS A 97 14.75 -33.14 11.07
N SER A 98 15.33 -34.24 11.55
CA SER A 98 15.71 -35.39 10.72
C SER A 98 14.54 -35.96 9.89
N GLU A 99 13.31 -35.87 10.40
CA GLU A 99 12.09 -36.42 9.78
C GLU A 99 11.28 -35.38 8.98
N GLY A 100 11.60 -34.08 9.06
CA GLY A 100 10.83 -33.05 8.38
C GLY A 100 10.91 -31.65 8.97
N TRP A 101 9.95 -30.81 8.55
CA TRP A 101 9.83 -29.42 9.00
C TRP A 101 8.61 -29.26 9.89
N ASP A 102 8.85 -28.92 11.15
CA ASP A 102 7.77 -28.60 12.09
C ASP A 102 7.68 -27.10 12.27
N CYS A 103 6.46 -26.57 12.19
CA CYS A 103 6.20 -25.14 12.27
C CYS A 103 5.14 -24.87 13.35
N ALA A 104 5.41 -23.89 14.20
CA ALA A 104 4.50 -23.45 15.23
C ALA A 104 4.52 -21.92 15.38
N ARG A 105 3.53 -21.39 16.11
CA ARG A 105 3.43 -19.93 16.35
C ARG A 105 4.22 -19.47 17.56
N THR A 106 4.51 -20.36 18.51
CA THR A 106 5.18 -20.06 19.77
C THR A 106 6.15 -21.21 20.07
N SER A 107 7.24 -20.94 20.77
CA SER A 107 8.21 -21.96 21.23
C SER A 107 7.54 -23.11 21.99
N ALA A 108 6.65 -22.81 22.95
CA ALA A 108 5.91 -23.82 23.71
C ALA A 108 5.01 -24.73 22.85
N ASP A 109 4.49 -24.23 21.72
CA ASP A 109 3.73 -25.06 20.78
C ASP A 109 4.68 -25.85 19.87
N LEU A 110 5.87 -25.32 19.61
CA LEU A 110 6.89 -26.01 18.83
C LEU A 110 7.44 -27.20 19.58
N GLU A 111 7.75 -27.06 20.88
CA GLU A 111 8.19 -28.16 21.75
C GLU A 111 7.15 -29.29 21.84
N ARG A 112 5.85 -28.96 21.80
CA ARG A 112 4.78 -29.96 21.78
C ARG A 112 4.71 -30.74 20.47
N VAL A 113 5.01 -30.08 19.35
CA VAL A 113 4.89 -30.66 18.00
C VAL A 113 6.16 -31.40 17.61
N ALA A 114 7.32 -30.81 17.88
CA ALA A 114 8.63 -31.36 17.55
C ALA A 114 9.16 -32.33 18.63
N GLY A 115 8.45 -32.50 19.74
CA GLY A 115 8.91 -33.28 20.89
C GLY A 115 9.96 -32.55 21.73
N ASP A 116 10.42 -33.21 22.79
CA ASP A 116 11.52 -32.68 23.62
C ASP A 116 12.78 -32.62 22.75
N LEU A 117 13.09 -31.43 22.23
CA LEU A 117 14.36 -31.10 21.56
C LEU A 117 15.48 -30.95 22.61
N GLY A 118 15.45 -31.81 23.63
CA GLY A 118 16.32 -31.82 24.79
C GLY A 118 17.75 -32.08 24.34
N GLY A 119 18.54 -31.01 24.29
CA GLY A 119 19.91 -31.09 23.82
C GLY A 119 20.45 -29.83 23.16
N ASP A 120 19.68 -28.75 23.04
CA ASP A 120 20.17 -27.49 22.50
C ASP A 120 21.10 -26.77 23.51
N PRO A 121 22.44 -26.78 23.32
CA PRO A 121 23.39 -26.25 24.29
C PRO A 121 23.35 -24.71 24.39
N LEU A 122 22.79 -24.04 23.38
CA LEU A 122 22.72 -22.59 23.28
C LEU A 122 21.28 -22.04 23.32
N ASP A 123 20.30 -22.93 23.46
CA ASP A 123 18.86 -22.59 23.44
C ASP A 123 18.52 -21.60 22.30
N LEU A 124 18.85 -21.99 21.07
CA LEU A 124 18.53 -21.24 19.85
C LEU A 124 17.01 -21.01 19.74
N MET A 125 16.20 -21.92 20.29
CA MET A 125 14.75 -21.73 20.32
C MET A 125 14.35 -20.52 21.17
N ALA A 126 14.89 -20.36 22.38
CA ALA A 126 14.62 -19.17 23.18
C ALA A 126 15.13 -17.89 22.52
N ILE A 127 16.32 -17.92 21.90
CA ILE A 127 16.84 -16.76 21.15
C ILE A 127 15.91 -16.40 19.99
N ALA A 128 15.43 -17.40 19.26
CA ALA A 128 14.50 -17.22 18.15
C ALA A 128 13.15 -16.64 18.62
N ASP A 129 12.60 -17.11 19.75
CA ASP A 129 11.35 -16.58 20.30
C ASP A 129 11.50 -15.18 20.89
N ILE A 130 12.64 -14.86 21.52
CA ILE A 130 12.96 -13.50 21.96
C ILE A 130 13.07 -12.56 20.75
N TYR A 131 13.78 -12.97 19.69
CA TYR A 131 13.87 -12.19 18.46
C TYR A 131 12.48 -11.92 17.88
N ARG A 132 11.64 -12.94 17.78
CA ARG A 132 10.28 -12.80 17.25
C ARG A 132 9.42 -11.89 18.12
N SER A 133 9.43 -12.06 19.44
CA SER A 133 8.53 -11.35 20.36
C SER A 133 8.98 -9.91 20.66
N ARG A 134 10.29 -9.63 20.64
CA ARG A 134 10.84 -8.33 21.03
C ARG A 134 11.39 -7.51 19.87
N ILE A 135 11.90 -8.16 18.83
CA ILE A 135 12.67 -7.50 17.76
C ILE A 135 11.89 -7.46 16.44
N SER A 136 11.02 -8.45 16.20
CA SER A 136 10.12 -8.41 15.03
C SER A 136 9.08 -7.31 15.25
N PHE A 137 9.35 -6.13 14.70
CA PHE A 137 8.39 -5.02 14.65
C PHE A 137 7.22 -5.38 13.72
N SER A 138 6.33 -6.25 14.20
CA SER A 138 5.15 -6.68 13.46
C SER A 138 4.12 -5.55 13.32
N LEU A 139 4.07 -4.62 14.29
CA LEU A 139 3.11 -3.51 14.32
C LEU A 139 3.16 -2.62 13.06
N PRO A 140 4.31 -2.10 12.61
CA PRO A 140 4.41 -1.37 11.34
C PRO A 140 3.87 -2.12 10.13
N VAL A 141 4.13 -3.44 10.04
CA VAL A 141 3.62 -4.29 8.94
C VAL A 141 2.10 -4.35 8.99
N TRP A 142 1.52 -4.55 10.18
CA TRP A 142 0.05 -4.58 10.35
C TRP A 142 -0.60 -3.25 10.01
N VAL A 143 -0.02 -2.14 10.48
CA VAL A 143 -0.49 -0.79 10.13
C VAL A 143 -0.45 -0.58 8.61
N ALA A 144 0.63 -1.01 7.96
CA ALA A 144 0.76 -0.96 6.51
C ALA A 144 -0.33 -1.77 5.80
N VAL A 145 -0.58 -3.03 6.22
CA VAL A 145 -1.61 -3.90 5.64
C VAL A 145 -3.00 -3.28 5.80
N ILE A 146 -3.34 -2.77 7.00
CA ILE A 146 -4.65 -2.17 7.26
C ILE A 146 -4.84 -0.89 6.42
N ALA A 147 -3.83 -0.01 6.40
CA ALA A 147 -3.89 1.23 5.61
C ALA A 147 -4.00 0.93 4.10
N MET A 148 -3.27 -0.06 3.61
CA MET A 148 -3.35 -0.54 2.23
C MET A 148 -4.72 -1.17 1.93
N ALA A 149 -5.30 -1.93 2.85
CA ALA A 149 -6.63 -2.52 2.68
C ALA A 149 -7.72 -1.44 2.59
N VAL A 150 -7.64 -0.39 3.44
CA VAL A 150 -8.54 0.77 3.35
C VAL A 150 -8.35 1.50 2.02
N GLY A 151 -7.11 1.69 1.59
CA GLY A 151 -6.79 2.27 0.28
C GLY A 151 -7.37 1.45 -0.88
N TRP A 152 -7.14 0.13 -0.86
CA TRP A 152 -7.66 -0.82 -1.85
C TRP A 152 -9.18 -0.81 -1.91
N LEU A 153 -9.86 -0.84 -0.77
CA LEU A 153 -11.33 -0.78 -0.70
C LEU A 153 -11.84 0.54 -1.28
N GLY A 154 -11.18 1.65 -0.94
CA GLY A 154 -11.50 2.96 -1.50
C GLY A 154 -11.37 2.98 -3.03
N VAL A 155 -10.31 2.41 -3.60
CA VAL A 155 -10.14 2.30 -5.06
C VAL A 155 -11.18 1.37 -5.67
N ALA A 156 -11.45 0.22 -5.05
CA ALA A 156 -12.42 -0.77 -5.53
C ALA A 156 -13.84 -0.18 -5.62
N VAL A 157 -14.28 0.55 -4.58
CA VAL A 157 -15.57 1.24 -4.60
C VAL A 157 -15.64 2.24 -5.75
N ASN A 158 -14.56 3.00 -6.01
CA ASN A 158 -14.46 3.96 -7.13
C ASN A 158 -14.53 3.32 -8.52
N CYS A 159 -14.32 2.01 -8.64
CA CYS A 159 -14.43 1.29 -9.91
C CYS A 159 -15.86 0.83 -10.24
N ILE A 160 -16.79 0.81 -9.27
CA ILE A 160 -18.15 0.29 -9.49
C ILE A 160 -18.98 1.29 -10.29
N PRO A 161 -19.46 0.93 -11.50
CA PRO A 161 -20.33 1.79 -12.29
C PRO A 161 -21.72 1.87 -11.65
N GLY A 162 -22.34 3.05 -11.66
CA GLY A 162 -23.75 3.23 -11.31
C GLY A 162 -24.03 3.66 -9.86
N ILE A 163 -23.06 3.60 -8.96
CA ILE A 163 -23.23 4.10 -7.59
C ILE A 163 -22.77 5.56 -7.51
N PRO A 164 -23.58 6.48 -6.96
CA PRO A 164 -23.12 7.84 -6.64
C PRO A 164 -22.16 7.79 -5.46
N ILE A 165 -20.86 7.70 -5.75
CA ILE A 165 -19.82 7.61 -4.74
C ILE A 165 -19.53 9.01 -4.19
N PRO A 166 -19.48 9.18 -2.85
CA PRO A 166 -19.21 10.47 -2.28
C PRO A 166 -17.74 10.88 -2.50
N ALA A 167 -17.50 12.18 -2.72
CA ALA A 167 -16.19 12.71 -3.11
C ALA A 167 -15.09 12.48 -2.05
N TRP A 168 -15.47 12.26 -0.79
CA TRP A 168 -14.51 11.98 0.29
C TRP A 168 -13.84 10.61 0.15
N THR A 169 -14.49 9.62 -0.47
CA THR A 169 -13.93 8.26 -0.62
C THR A 169 -12.63 8.25 -1.41
N LYS A 170 -12.52 9.10 -2.44
CA LYS A 170 -11.27 9.25 -3.23
C LYS A 170 -10.13 9.83 -2.40
N LYS A 171 -10.42 10.81 -1.54
CA LYS A 171 -9.44 11.41 -0.63
C LYS A 171 -8.95 10.38 0.39
N VAL A 172 -9.88 9.63 1.00
CA VAL A 172 -9.54 8.55 1.94
C VAL A 172 -8.72 7.46 1.27
N ALA A 173 -9.06 7.06 0.04
CA ALA A 173 -8.30 6.08 -0.72
C ALA A 173 -6.85 6.53 -0.95
N ALA A 174 -6.64 7.78 -1.39
CA ALA A 174 -5.31 8.34 -1.61
C ALA A 174 -4.49 8.46 -0.32
N VAL A 175 -5.11 8.93 0.77
CA VAL A 175 -4.44 9.03 2.08
C VAL A 175 -4.09 7.63 2.60
N GLY A 176 -5.01 6.66 2.52
CA GLY A 176 -4.78 5.28 2.94
C GLY A 176 -3.66 4.60 2.16
N CYS A 177 -3.63 4.73 0.83
CA CYS A 177 -2.54 4.19 0.01
C CYS A 177 -1.20 4.89 0.29
N SER A 178 -1.22 6.20 0.56
CA SER A 178 0.00 6.95 0.89
C SER A 178 0.57 6.52 2.24
N LEU A 179 -0.29 6.44 3.27
CA LEU A 179 0.09 5.99 4.60
C LEU A 179 0.58 4.53 4.57
N GLY A 180 -0.11 3.67 3.83
CA GLY A 180 0.26 2.27 3.63
C GLY A 180 1.65 2.13 3.00
N THR A 181 1.92 2.85 1.90
CA THR A 181 3.23 2.83 1.24
C THR A 181 4.35 3.38 2.14
N LEU A 182 4.11 4.45 2.90
CA LEU A 182 5.10 4.98 3.85
C LEU A 182 5.38 3.99 4.99
N ALA A 183 4.35 3.34 5.52
CA ALA A 183 4.49 2.33 6.56
C ALA A 183 5.23 1.08 6.03
N LEU A 184 4.96 0.65 4.79
CA LEU A 184 5.73 -0.42 4.13
C LEU A 184 7.21 -0.03 3.97
N MET A 185 7.49 1.19 3.53
CA MET A 185 8.86 1.69 3.41
C MET A 185 9.59 1.65 4.76
N GLY A 186 8.96 2.20 5.80
CA GLY A 186 9.51 2.21 7.16
C GLY A 186 9.74 0.79 7.68
N THR A 187 8.81 -0.12 7.42
CA THR A 187 8.92 -1.53 7.78
C THR A 187 10.14 -2.20 7.14
N MET A 188 10.36 -2.00 5.83
CA MET A 188 11.48 -2.63 5.13
C MET A 188 12.83 -2.08 5.58
N VAL A 189 12.93 -0.77 5.78
CA VAL A 189 14.14 -0.14 6.29
C VAL A 189 14.44 -0.63 7.70
N LEU A 190 13.43 -0.65 8.57
CA LEU A 190 13.58 -1.13 9.95
C LEU A 190 14.00 -2.60 9.97
N GLN A 191 13.35 -3.44 9.16
CA GLN A 191 13.67 -4.86 9.05
C GLN A 191 15.12 -5.09 8.60
N GLN A 192 15.61 -4.33 7.61
CA GLN A 192 16.98 -4.46 7.12
C GLN A 192 17.99 -4.13 8.22
N VAL A 193 17.76 -3.04 8.96
CA VAL A 193 18.62 -2.60 10.07
C VAL A 193 18.60 -3.60 11.22
N THR A 194 17.42 -4.05 11.64
CA THR A 194 17.28 -5.00 12.75
C THR A 194 17.88 -6.36 12.41
N SER A 195 17.71 -6.83 11.17
CA SER A 195 18.25 -8.14 10.74
C SER A 195 19.78 -8.11 10.69
N GLY A 196 20.38 -7.01 10.20
CA GLY A 196 21.84 -6.84 10.20
C GLY A 196 22.44 -6.67 11.60
N ALA A 197 21.74 -5.98 12.49
CA ALA A 197 22.17 -5.85 13.89
C ALA A 197 22.17 -7.20 14.60
N VAL A 198 21.11 -8.00 14.41
CA VAL A 198 20.98 -9.31 15.06
C VAL A 198 21.96 -10.33 14.50
N SER A 199 22.18 -10.37 13.18
CA SER A 199 23.19 -11.28 12.62
C SER A 199 24.59 -11.00 13.18
N THR A 200 24.94 -9.71 13.34
CA THR A 200 26.22 -9.30 13.92
C THR A 200 26.29 -9.66 15.41
N LEU A 201 25.22 -9.41 16.16
CA LEU A 201 25.17 -9.73 17.59
C LEU A 201 25.31 -11.23 17.85
N VAL A 202 24.57 -12.06 17.10
CA VAL A 202 24.62 -13.52 17.22
C VAL A 202 26.00 -14.05 16.82
N GLN A 203 26.61 -13.51 15.76
CA GLN A 203 27.97 -13.91 15.36
C GLN A 203 29.01 -13.60 16.45
N LYS A 204 28.86 -12.47 17.16
CA LYS A 204 29.77 -12.06 18.24
C LYS A 204 29.56 -12.87 19.52
N MET A 205 28.33 -13.20 19.88
CA MET A 205 28.03 -13.99 21.09
C MET A 205 28.27 -15.49 20.90
N GLY A 206 28.01 -16.02 19.70
CA GLY A 206 28.11 -17.45 19.41
C GLY A 206 29.52 -17.96 19.08
N ILE A 207 30.57 -17.15 19.24
CA ILE A 207 31.97 -17.53 18.91
C ILE A 207 32.07 -18.22 17.54
N ASN A 208 31.40 -17.68 16.51
CA ASN A 208 31.30 -18.27 15.16
C ASN A 208 30.69 -19.70 15.05
N THR A 209 30.11 -20.23 16.13
CA THR A 209 29.46 -21.56 16.15
C THR A 209 28.06 -21.53 15.54
N VAL A 210 27.37 -20.37 15.64
CA VAL A 210 26.04 -20.14 15.06
C VAL A 210 26.15 -19.20 13.87
N GLU A 211 25.67 -19.65 12.72
CA GLU A 211 25.56 -18.85 11.50
C GLU A 211 24.12 -18.30 11.37
N ALA A 212 23.99 -16.97 11.34
CA ALA A 212 22.72 -16.30 11.09
C ALA A 212 22.65 -15.86 9.62
N LYS A 213 21.70 -16.40 8.85
CA LYS A 213 21.44 -16.01 7.46
C LYS A 213 20.12 -15.24 7.34
N ILE A 214 20.16 -14.14 6.61
CA ILE A 214 18.97 -13.34 6.30
C ILE A 214 18.23 -13.98 5.11
N GLY A 215 16.90 -14.09 5.20
CA GLY A 215 16.09 -14.66 4.13
C GLY A 215 15.98 -13.72 2.92
N GLY A 216 16.71 -14.01 1.86
CA GLY A 216 16.71 -13.20 0.63
C GLY A 216 15.33 -13.11 -0.04
N ALA A 217 14.51 -14.15 0.06
CA ALA A 217 13.15 -14.14 -0.47
C ALA A 217 12.29 -13.06 0.21
N ASN A 218 12.35 -12.95 1.54
CA ASN A 218 11.53 -11.99 2.27
C ASN A 218 11.88 -10.54 1.91
N VAL A 219 13.18 -10.25 1.77
CA VAL A 219 13.67 -8.94 1.33
C VAL A 219 13.21 -8.65 -0.11
N GLY A 220 13.35 -9.60 -1.03
CA GLY A 220 12.94 -9.43 -2.42
C GLY A 220 11.44 -9.15 -2.58
N PHE A 221 10.58 -9.94 -1.92
CA PHE A 221 9.14 -9.74 -1.95
C PHE A 221 8.73 -8.43 -1.26
N GLY A 222 9.44 -8.03 -0.20
CA GLY A 222 9.18 -6.78 0.51
C GLY A 222 9.43 -5.55 -0.36
N TRP A 223 10.58 -5.49 -1.04
CA TRP A 223 10.90 -4.41 -1.97
C TRP A 223 10.01 -4.42 -3.21
N ALA A 224 9.66 -5.60 -3.73
CA ALA A 224 8.71 -5.72 -4.84
C ALA A 224 7.32 -5.20 -4.44
N ALA A 225 6.80 -5.58 -3.27
CA ALA A 225 5.53 -5.10 -2.75
C ALA A 225 5.53 -3.57 -2.57
N PHE A 226 6.62 -3.01 -2.06
CA PHE A 226 6.81 -1.57 -1.91
C PHE A 226 6.84 -0.84 -3.26
N ALA A 227 7.59 -1.34 -4.25
CA ALA A 227 7.65 -0.70 -5.56
C ALA A 227 6.28 -0.69 -6.26
N LEU A 228 5.54 -1.80 -6.15
CA LEU A 228 4.18 -1.90 -6.68
C LEU A 228 3.20 -0.97 -5.95
N SER A 229 3.27 -0.89 -4.62
CA SER A 229 2.42 0.02 -3.84
C SER A 229 2.73 1.48 -4.13
N LEU A 230 4.03 1.83 -4.27
CA LEU A 230 4.46 3.19 -4.60
C LEU A 230 3.95 3.61 -5.97
N LEU A 231 4.08 2.76 -6.98
CA LEU A 231 3.58 3.04 -8.33
C LEU A 231 2.05 3.26 -8.32
N ALA A 232 1.31 2.42 -7.61
CA ALA A 232 -0.13 2.57 -7.45
C ALA A 232 -0.50 3.85 -6.69
N THR A 233 0.19 4.18 -5.60
CA THR A 233 -0.01 5.41 -4.84
C THR A 233 0.22 6.64 -5.70
N ILE A 234 1.28 6.69 -6.50
CA ILE A 234 1.57 7.82 -7.41
C ILE A 234 0.44 8.00 -8.42
N ALA A 235 -0.03 6.91 -9.04
CA ALA A 235 -1.12 6.95 -10.01
C ALA A 235 -2.43 7.47 -9.38
N ILE A 236 -2.79 6.98 -8.19
CA ILE A 236 -3.99 7.42 -7.46
C ILE A 236 -3.86 8.89 -7.05
N CYS A 237 -2.71 9.29 -6.52
CA CYS A 237 -2.46 10.68 -6.14
C CYS A 237 -2.56 11.62 -7.34
N ALA A 238 -2.00 11.26 -8.49
CA ALA A 238 -2.10 12.05 -9.72
C ALA A 238 -3.56 12.29 -10.14
N ILE A 239 -4.42 11.26 -10.05
CA ILE A 239 -5.86 11.39 -10.34
C ILE A 239 -6.52 12.35 -9.34
N VAL A 240 -6.27 12.18 -8.03
CA VAL A 240 -6.88 13.03 -7.01
C VAL A 240 -6.44 14.49 -7.15
N PHE A 241 -5.16 14.75 -7.46
CA PHE A 241 -4.67 16.09 -7.71
C PHE A 241 -5.27 16.70 -8.99
N ALA A 242 -5.42 15.91 -10.06
CA ALA A 242 -6.06 16.37 -11.28
C ALA A 242 -7.52 16.77 -11.05
N GLU A 243 -8.29 15.95 -10.34
CA GLU A 243 -9.68 16.26 -10.00
C GLU A 243 -9.79 17.51 -9.12
N TRP A 244 -8.90 17.65 -8.13
CA TRP A 244 -8.88 18.82 -7.26
C TRP A 244 -8.51 20.12 -8.01
N GLY A 245 -7.55 20.03 -8.94
CA GLY A 245 -7.17 21.14 -9.80
C GLY A 245 -8.32 21.63 -10.68
N ILE A 246 -9.09 20.70 -11.26
CA ILE A 246 -10.24 21.03 -12.11
C ILE A 246 -11.38 21.66 -11.29
N ALA A 247 -11.70 21.10 -10.12
CA ALA A 247 -12.72 21.67 -9.23
C ALA A 247 -12.36 23.11 -8.83
N THR A 248 -11.10 23.35 -8.51
CA THR A 248 -10.60 24.68 -8.14
C THR A 248 -10.63 25.65 -9.33
N ALA A 249 -10.29 25.18 -10.53
CA ALA A 249 -10.35 25.99 -11.74
C ALA A 249 -11.78 26.40 -12.10
N GLN A 250 -12.74 25.48 -11.95
CA GLN A 250 -14.15 25.77 -12.20
C GLN A 250 -14.72 26.79 -11.22
N ALA A 251 -14.40 26.67 -9.92
CA ALA A 251 -14.82 27.64 -8.93
C ALA A 251 -14.34 29.07 -9.27
N LYS A 252 -13.06 29.20 -9.65
CA LYS A 252 -12.48 30.48 -10.06
C LYS A 252 -13.05 31.02 -11.39
N ALA A 253 -13.42 30.14 -12.31
CA ALA A 253 -14.02 30.53 -13.57
C ALA A 253 -15.45 31.08 -13.36
N LEU A 254 -16.21 30.48 -12.45
CA LEU A 254 -17.56 30.89 -12.12
C LEU A 254 -17.57 32.25 -11.41
N GLU A 255 -16.68 32.44 -10.44
CA GLU A 255 -16.48 33.72 -9.74
C GLU A 255 -16.10 34.86 -10.70
N LYS A 256 -15.18 34.60 -11.65
CA LYS A 256 -14.83 35.58 -12.69
C LYS A 256 -15.99 35.86 -13.64
N GLY A 257 -16.80 34.85 -13.95
CA GLY A 257 -18.02 35.00 -14.74
C GLY A 257 -18.99 35.95 -14.08
N ASP A 258 -19.28 35.74 -12.79
CA ASP A 258 -20.19 36.59 -12.01
C ASP A 258 -19.70 38.04 -11.94
N TYR A 259 -18.39 38.24 -11.74
CA TYR A 259 -17.80 39.59 -11.73
C TYR A 259 -17.95 40.31 -13.07
N LEU A 260 -17.69 39.61 -14.19
CA LEU A 260 -17.80 40.20 -15.53
C LEU A 260 -19.26 40.50 -15.90
N VAL A 261 -20.18 39.61 -15.55
CA VAL A 261 -21.62 39.82 -15.76
C VAL A 261 -22.11 41.00 -14.93
N GLY A 262 -21.76 41.08 -13.64
CA GLY A 262 -22.11 42.22 -12.79
C GLY A 262 -21.56 43.55 -13.30
N LYS A 263 -20.34 43.55 -13.84
CA LYS A 263 -19.74 44.74 -14.49
C LYS A 263 -20.48 45.12 -15.77
N ALA A 264 -20.89 44.15 -16.58
CA ALA A 264 -21.61 44.38 -17.83
C ALA A 264 -23.05 44.87 -17.62
N THR A 265 -23.73 44.39 -16.58
CA THR A 265 -25.12 44.76 -16.26
C THR A 265 -25.24 46.02 -15.41
N GLY A 266 -24.12 46.70 -15.11
CA GLY A 266 -24.11 47.88 -14.23
C GLY A 266 -24.58 47.58 -12.81
N GLY A 267 -24.37 46.34 -12.34
CA GLY A 267 -24.80 45.88 -11.02
C GLY A 267 -26.30 45.61 -10.87
N LYS A 268 -27.11 45.72 -11.95
CA LYS A 268 -28.57 45.57 -11.86
C LYS A 268 -29.08 44.13 -11.98
N VAL A 269 -28.27 43.20 -12.47
CA VAL A 269 -28.69 41.79 -12.63
C VAL A 269 -27.54 40.87 -12.26
N GLY A 270 -27.75 40.02 -11.25
CA GLY A 270 -26.82 38.97 -10.84
C GLY A 270 -27.07 37.68 -11.60
N MET A 271 -26.05 36.84 -11.78
CA MET A 271 -26.21 35.54 -12.48
C MET A 271 -27.15 34.57 -11.72
N SER A 272 -27.33 34.79 -10.41
CA SER A 272 -28.31 34.11 -9.56
C SER A 272 -29.78 34.40 -9.95
N ASP A 273 -30.05 35.58 -10.51
CA ASP A 273 -31.42 35.97 -10.90
C ASP A 273 -31.90 35.16 -12.11
N PHE A 274 -30.97 34.74 -12.97
CA PHE A 274 -31.28 33.86 -14.10
C PHE A 274 -31.50 32.40 -13.70
N ALA A 275 -30.87 31.93 -12.61
CA ALA A 275 -30.99 30.55 -12.15
C ALA A 275 -32.35 30.24 -11.49
N THR A 276 -33.09 31.26 -11.06
CA THR A 276 -34.35 31.12 -10.29
C THR A 276 -35.61 31.33 -11.15
N SER A 277 -35.47 31.48 -12.47
CA SER A 277 -36.63 31.52 -13.38
C SER A 277 -37.19 30.12 -13.63
N ASP A 278 -37.83 29.54 -12.61
CA ASP A 278 -38.68 28.36 -12.78
C ASP A 278 -39.90 28.75 -13.65
N PRO A 279 -40.21 27.99 -14.72
CA PRO A 279 -41.32 28.29 -15.62
C PRO A 279 -42.72 28.00 -15.04
N GLU A 280 -42.88 27.87 -13.72
CA GLU A 280 -44.10 27.32 -13.11
C GLU A 280 -45.24 28.34 -12.90
N ASN A 281 -45.13 29.59 -13.34
CA ASN A 281 -46.26 30.52 -13.32
C ASN A 281 -46.37 31.34 -14.61
N GLY A 282 -47.04 30.76 -15.60
CA GLY A 282 -47.49 31.46 -16.79
C GLY A 282 -48.76 32.29 -16.49
N PRO A 283 -48.78 33.61 -16.72
CA PRO A 283 -50.02 34.34 -16.83
C PRO A 283 -50.68 34.03 -18.18
N GLN A 284 -51.94 33.59 -18.14
CA GLN A 284 -52.80 33.48 -19.32
C GLN A 284 -52.78 34.79 -20.11
N LYS A 285 -52.44 34.72 -21.41
CA LYS A 285 -52.62 35.83 -22.36
C LYS A 285 -53.35 35.32 -23.61
N PRO A 286 -54.32 36.09 -24.15
CA PRO A 286 -55.22 35.61 -25.20
C PRO A 286 -54.59 35.64 -26.59
N ALA A 287 -55.21 34.87 -27.48
CA ALA A 287 -54.83 34.58 -28.85
C ALA A 287 -54.58 35.84 -29.70
N GLY A 288 -53.48 35.84 -30.45
CA GLY A 288 -53.14 36.89 -31.41
C GLY A 288 -51.83 36.58 -32.15
N THR A 289 -51.99 36.07 -33.37
CA THR A 289 -51.02 35.71 -34.43
C THR A 289 -49.77 36.60 -34.59
N GLN A 290 -48.56 36.00 -34.56
CA GLN A 290 -47.48 36.09 -35.57
C GLN A 290 -46.20 35.32 -35.12
N PRO A 291 -45.28 34.94 -36.05
CA PRO A 291 -44.33 33.84 -35.86
C PRO A 291 -43.04 34.28 -35.15
N SER A 292 -42.65 33.59 -34.07
CA SER A 292 -41.40 33.84 -33.36
C SER A 292 -40.33 32.81 -33.70
N LEU A 293 -39.18 33.37 -34.06
CA LEU A 293 -37.97 32.75 -34.54
C LEU A 293 -37.13 32.24 -33.35
N GLY A 294 -36.84 30.93 -33.33
CA GLY A 294 -35.61 30.28 -32.84
C GLY A 294 -34.92 30.77 -31.54
N THR A 295 -35.46 30.41 -30.37
CA THR A 295 -34.72 30.48 -29.08
C THR A 295 -33.88 29.24 -28.76
N SER A 296 -34.07 28.12 -29.47
CA SER A 296 -33.28 26.89 -29.27
C SER A 296 -31.87 26.97 -29.88
N THR A 297 -31.66 27.78 -30.92
CA THR A 297 -30.36 27.90 -31.61
C THR A 297 -29.35 28.79 -30.87
N LEU A 298 -29.82 29.74 -30.05
CA LEU A 298 -28.94 30.66 -29.32
C LEU A 298 -28.24 29.99 -28.13
N ARG A 299 -28.90 29.01 -27.49
CA ARG A 299 -28.33 28.27 -26.35
C ARG A 299 -27.27 27.25 -26.78
N SER A 300 -27.40 26.65 -27.97
CA SER A 300 -26.35 25.78 -28.53
C SER A 300 -25.14 26.58 -29.02
N GLN A 301 -25.36 27.73 -29.68
CA GLN A 301 -24.30 28.61 -30.16
C GLN A 301 -23.44 29.23 -29.03
N LEU A 302 -24.05 29.58 -27.89
CA LEU A 302 -23.32 30.08 -26.71
C LEU A 302 -22.55 28.96 -26.00
N GLY A 303 -23.06 27.73 -25.99
CA GLY A 303 -22.37 26.58 -25.43
C GLY A 303 -21.12 26.19 -26.23
N GLU A 304 -21.21 26.18 -27.56
CA GLU A 304 -20.06 25.88 -28.43
C GLU A 304 -18.96 26.95 -28.34
N LYS A 305 -19.31 28.24 -28.32
CA LYS A 305 -18.32 29.32 -28.22
C LYS A 305 -17.63 29.37 -26.86
N ALA A 306 -18.31 29.02 -25.77
CA ALA A 306 -17.68 28.94 -24.45
C ALA A 306 -16.68 27.77 -24.35
N LEU A 307 -16.96 26.65 -25.05
CA LEU A 307 -16.06 25.49 -25.10
C LEU A 307 -14.77 25.82 -25.89
N ASP A 308 -14.89 26.59 -26.97
CA ASP A 308 -13.75 26.99 -27.81
C ASP A 308 -12.83 28.00 -27.09
N TYR A 309 -13.41 28.94 -26.34
CA TYR A 309 -12.63 29.85 -25.50
C TYR A 309 -11.88 29.12 -24.37
N GLY A 310 -12.48 28.08 -23.78
CA GLY A 310 -11.82 27.24 -22.79
C GLY A 310 -10.62 26.48 -23.37
N LYS A 311 -10.76 25.93 -24.59
CA LYS A 311 -9.66 25.25 -25.30
C LYS A 311 -8.50 26.17 -25.64
N GLN A 312 -8.78 27.39 -26.12
CA GLN A 312 -7.73 28.37 -26.43
C GLN A 312 -7.01 28.87 -25.19
N ALA A 313 -7.71 29.08 -24.07
CA ALA A 313 -7.08 29.48 -22.81
C ALA A 313 -6.18 28.37 -22.23
N ALA A 314 -6.59 27.10 -22.34
CA ALA A 314 -5.79 25.96 -21.89
C ALA A 314 -4.52 25.77 -22.74
N LEU A 315 -4.61 25.92 -24.08
CA LEU A 315 -3.44 25.87 -24.97
C LEU A 315 -2.46 27.03 -24.70
N GLY A 316 -2.97 28.23 -24.46
CA GLY A 316 -2.14 29.39 -24.12
C GLY A 316 -1.38 29.20 -22.80
N ALA A 317 -2.03 28.65 -21.78
CA ALA A 317 -1.38 28.34 -20.50
C ALA A 317 -0.31 27.24 -20.63
N PHE A 318 -0.54 26.24 -21.50
CA PHE A 318 0.42 25.16 -21.74
C PHE A 318 1.65 25.65 -22.53
N GLN A 319 1.46 26.48 -23.56
CA GLN A 319 2.57 27.08 -24.31
C GLN A 319 3.43 28.03 -23.46
N ASN A 320 2.82 28.80 -22.55
CA ASN A 320 3.58 29.67 -21.65
C ASN A 320 4.38 28.90 -20.60
N ARG A 321 4.00 27.64 -20.32
CA ARG A 321 4.72 26.78 -19.37
C ARG A 321 5.86 25.99 -20.02
N MET A 322 5.87 25.83 -21.35
CA MET A 322 6.99 25.24 -22.10
C MET A 322 8.06 26.27 -22.51
N LYS A 323 7.75 27.57 -22.46
CA LYS A 323 8.73 28.65 -22.73
C LYS A 323 9.51 29.10 -21.49
N ARG A 324 9.18 28.59 -20.31
CA ARG A 324 9.96 28.79 -19.07
C ARG A 324 10.64 27.48 -18.72
#